data_AF-A0A6B0ZDB2-F1
#
_entry.id   AF-A0A6B0ZDB2-F1
#
_cell.length_a   1.000
_cell.length_b   1.000
_cell.length_c   1.000
_cell.angle_alpha   90.00
_cell.angle_beta   90.00
_cell.angle_gamma   90.00
#
_symmetry.space_group_name_H-M   'P 1'
#
loop_
_entity.id
_entity.type
_entity.pdbx_description
1 polymer ?
#
loop_
_entity_poly.entity_id
_entity_poly.type
_entity_poly.pdbx_seq_one_letter_code
_entity_poly.pdbx_strand_id
1 'polypeptide(L)'
;MLRAYELMIIIDSDVGTADVDSVIARVVDLVTGEGGTIVSTDNWGRRKFAYKINHKTEGTYVVWEIVTVNAGLPDTERRLRLADDIVRHKLFRLPDDEAERRGLFREAVPASAG
;
A
#
# COMPACT_ATOMS: atom_id res chain seq x y z
N MET A 1 -3.88 -14.42 14.33
CA MET A 1 -2.82 -13.56 14.88
C MET A 1 -2.70 -12.35 13.97
N LEU A 2 -2.67 -11.14 14.53
CA LEU A 2 -2.51 -9.91 13.76
C LEU A 2 -1.13 -9.92 13.08
N ARG A 3 -1.07 -9.45 11.83
CA ARG A 3 0.16 -9.34 11.05
C ARG A 3 0.21 -7.96 10.42
N ALA A 4 1.41 -7.38 10.41
CA ALA A 4 1.67 -6.12 9.73
C ALA A 4 2.29 -6.38 8.35
N TYR A 5 1.87 -5.59 7.39
CA TYR A 5 2.34 -5.60 6.01
C TYR A 5 2.67 -4.19 5.57
N GLU A 6 3.66 -4.07 4.71
CA GLU A 6 3.99 -2.85 3.99
C GLU A 6 3.67 -3.07 2.51
N LEU A 7 2.78 -2.25 1.96
CA LEU A 7 2.43 -2.27 0.55
C LEU A 7 2.99 -1.02 -0.11
N MET A 8 3.91 -1.19 -1.05
CA MET A 8 4.39 -0.12 -1.91
C MET A 8 3.84 -0.31 -3.32
N ILE A 9 3.29 0.75 -3.91
CA ILE A 9 2.97 0.79 -5.33
C ILE A 9 3.69 1.94 -6.03
N ILE A 10 3.86 1.76 -7.33
CA ILE A 10 4.31 2.78 -8.27
C ILE A 10 3.20 2.96 -9.29
N ILE A 11 2.56 4.12 -9.26
CA ILE A 11 1.53 4.53 -10.23
C ILE A 11 2.22 5.07 -11.48
N ASP A 12 1.66 4.76 -12.63
CA ASP A 12 2.16 5.23 -13.93
C ASP A 12 2.20 6.77 -14.01
N SER A 13 3.25 7.33 -14.60
CA SER A 13 3.45 8.77 -14.77
C SER A 13 2.42 9.46 -15.68
N ASP A 14 1.79 8.68 -16.56
CA ASP A 14 0.82 9.17 -17.54
C ASP A 14 -0.57 9.34 -16.93
N VAL A 15 -0.79 8.78 -15.73
CA VAL A 15 -2.00 8.99 -14.94
C VAL A 15 -2.00 10.43 -14.43
N GLY A 16 -3.10 11.16 -14.69
CA GLY A 16 -3.27 12.53 -14.24
C GLY A 16 -3.27 12.63 -12.71
N THR A 17 -2.94 13.80 -12.15
CA THR A 17 -2.91 13.97 -10.69
C THR A 17 -4.26 13.73 -10.01
N ALA A 18 -5.37 14.08 -10.66
CA ALA A 18 -6.71 13.79 -10.16
C ALA A 18 -7.01 12.27 -10.15
N ASP A 19 -6.41 11.53 -11.06
CA ASP A 19 -6.58 10.09 -11.18
C ASP A 19 -5.69 9.33 -10.18
N VAL A 20 -4.57 9.93 -9.73
CA VAL A 20 -3.70 9.35 -8.68
C VAL A 20 -4.46 9.16 -7.37
N ASP A 21 -5.21 10.17 -6.91
CA ASP A 21 -5.97 10.08 -5.67
C ASP A 21 -7.09 9.04 -5.78
N SER A 22 -7.70 8.90 -6.96
CA SER A 22 -8.67 7.85 -7.27
C SER A 22 -8.04 6.45 -7.20
N VAL A 23 -6.83 6.27 -7.73
CA VAL A 23 -6.08 5.01 -7.61
C VAL A 23 -5.75 4.69 -6.16
N ILE A 24 -5.33 5.69 -5.37
CA ILE A 24 -5.05 5.55 -3.94
C ILE A 24 -6.32 5.09 -3.20
N ALA A 25 -7.45 5.76 -3.41
CA ALA A 25 -8.73 5.41 -2.80
C ALA A 25 -9.18 4.00 -3.18
N ARG A 26 -9.04 3.62 -4.45
CA ARG A 26 -9.35 2.26 -4.92
C ARG A 26 -8.50 1.22 -4.20
N VAL A 27 -7.19 1.46 -4.02
CA VAL A 27 -6.32 0.52 -3.29
C VAL A 27 -6.72 0.42 -1.81
N VAL A 28 -7.09 1.54 -1.20
CA VAL A 28 -7.62 1.57 0.18
C VAL A 28 -8.88 0.70 0.30
N ASP A 29 -9.81 0.82 -0.64
CA ASP A 29 -11.05 0.03 -0.67
C ASP A 29 -10.79 -1.46 -0.86
N LEU A 30 -9.78 -1.82 -1.68
CA LEU A 30 -9.38 -3.22 -1.87
C LEU A 30 -8.84 -3.83 -0.57
N VAL A 31 -7.94 -3.13 0.11
CA VAL A 31 -7.34 -3.59 1.35
C VAL A 31 -8.39 -3.72 2.46
N THR A 32 -9.24 -2.70 2.61
CA THR A 32 -10.28 -2.69 3.65
C THR A 32 -11.39 -3.71 3.37
N GLY A 33 -11.77 -3.91 2.10
CA GLY A 33 -12.72 -4.94 1.68
C GLY A 33 -12.23 -6.37 1.96
N GLU A 34 -10.91 -6.57 2.00
CA GLU A 34 -10.28 -7.84 2.38
C GLU A 34 -9.99 -7.94 3.90
N GLY A 35 -10.49 -7.01 4.72
CA GLY A 35 -10.31 -7.03 6.18
C GLY A 35 -8.92 -6.56 6.64
N GLY A 36 -8.25 -5.74 5.85
CA GLY A 36 -7.05 -4.99 6.26
C GLY A 36 -7.40 -3.63 6.84
N THR A 37 -6.72 -3.26 7.92
CA THR A 37 -6.78 -1.92 8.51
C THR A 37 -5.55 -1.15 8.06
N ILE A 38 -5.76 0.02 7.46
CA ILE A 38 -4.67 0.93 7.09
C ILE A 38 -4.33 1.77 8.31
N VAL A 39 -3.07 1.70 8.71
CA VAL A 39 -2.53 2.47 9.85
C VAL A 39 -1.97 3.80 9.35
N SER A 40 -1.16 3.75 8.30
CA SER A 40 -0.53 4.93 7.71
C SER A 40 -0.56 4.87 6.18
N THR A 41 -0.61 6.06 5.57
CA THR A 41 -0.50 6.26 4.12
C THR A 41 0.56 7.33 3.85
N ASP A 42 1.67 6.91 3.26
CA ASP A 42 2.77 7.78 2.89
C ASP A 42 2.81 7.95 1.36
N ASN A 43 2.37 9.12 0.89
CA ASN A 43 2.49 9.49 -0.51
C ASN A 43 3.83 10.23 -0.74
N TRP A 44 4.76 9.57 -1.41
CA TRP A 44 6.08 10.12 -1.71
C TRP A 44 6.09 11.01 -2.96
N GLY A 45 4.96 11.07 -3.67
CA GLY A 45 4.82 11.81 -4.90
C GLY A 45 5.60 11.21 -6.06
N ARG A 46 5.79 12.03 -7.10
CA ARG A 46 6.46 11.64 -8.33
C ARG A 46 7.97 11.58 -8.15
N ARG A 47 8.59 10.45 -8.49
CA ARG A 47 10.04 10.24 -8.41
C ARG A 47 10.58 9.59 -9.68
N LYS A 48 11.79 9.98 -10.08
CA LYS A 48 12.51 9.37 -11.20
C LYS A 48 13.09 8.01 -10.80
N PHE A 49 13.00 7.05 -11.70
CA PHE A 49 13.61 5.73 -11.55
C PHE A 49 15.09 5.78 -11.91
N ALA A 50 15.88 4.86 -11.35
CA ALA A 50 17.28 4.70 -11.72
C ALA A 50 17.46 4.18 -13.15
N TYR A 51 16.48 3.43 -13.66
CA TYR A 51 16.44 2.88 -15.02
C TYR A 51 14.98 2.78 -15.49
N LYS A 52 14.79 2.60 -16.79
CA LYS A 52 13.46 2.53 -17.40
C LYS A 52 12.73 1.25 -16.96
N ILE A 53 11.50 1.38 -16.47
CA ILE A 53 10.62 0.25 -16.11
C ILE A 53 9.34 0.39 -16.94
N ASN A 54 8.93 -0.67 -17.66
CA ASN A 54 7.75 -0.64 -18.53
C ASN A 54 7.68 0.60 -19.44
N HIS A 55 8.82 0.99 -20.04
CA HIS A 55 8.96 2.19 -20.86
C HIS A 55 8.71 3.54 -20.13
N LYS A 56 8.66 3.56 -18.81
CA LYS A 56 8.56 4.77 -17.97
C LYS A 56 9.88 5.09 -17.28
N THR A 57 10.14 6.38 -17.05
CA THR A 57 11.34 6.89 -16.38
C THR A 57 11.04 7.48 -15.00
N GLU A 58 9.76 7.68 -14.69
CA GLU A 58 9.27 8.18 -13.42
C GLU A 58 7.90 7.59 -13.11
N GLY A 59 7.46 7.74 -11.86
CA GLY A 59 6.14 7.33 -11.40
C GLY A 59 5.86 7.86 -9.99
N THR A 60 4.62 7.76 -9.55
CA THR A 60 4.21 8.22 -8.22
C THR A 60 4.28 7.07 -7.23
N TYR A 61 5.02 7.27 -6.14
CA TYR A 61 5.21 6.27 -5.10
C TYR A 61 4.22 6.48 -3.96
N VAL A 62 3.53 5.40 -3.57
CA VAL A 62 2.66 5.40 -2.40
C VAL A 62 2.94 4.15 -1.59
N VAL A 63 3.09 4.32 -0.28
CA VAL A 63 3.36 3.25 0.69
C VAL A 63 2.25 3.24 1.72
N TRP A 64 1.74 2.05 2.03
CA TRP A 64 0.77 1.83 3.10
C TRP A 64 1.32 0.86 4.12
N GLU A 65 1.07 1.18 5.38
CA GLU A 65 1.23 0.25 6.48
C GLU A 65 -0.13 -0.34 6.82
N ILE A 66 -0.23 -1.66 6.70
CA ILE A 66 -1.48 -2.41 6.78
C ILE A 66 -1.37 -3.42 7.90
N VAL A 67 -2.40 -3.50 8.72
CA VAL A 67 -2.54 -4.52 9.76
C VAL A 67 -3.75 -5.39 9.43
N THR A 68 -3.57 -6.70 9.39
CA THR A 68 -4.66 -7.62 9.09
C THR A 68 -4.52 -8.95 9.82
N VAL A 69 -5.65 -9.62 10.02
CA VAL A 69 -5.70 -11.02 10.45
C VAL A 69 -5.48 -11.98 9.28
N ASN A 70 -5.69 -11.51 8.06
CA ASN A 70 -5.63 -12.32 6.84
C ASN A 70 -4.19 -12.52 6.37
N ALA A 71 -3.91 -13.69 5.83
CA ALA A 71 -2.57 -14.05 5.38
C ALA A 71 -2.31 -13.44 3.99
N GLY A 72 -1.74 -12.23 3.94
CA GLY A 72 -1.06 -11.71 2.75
C GLY A 72 -1.95 -11.09 1.67
N LEU A 73 -3.18 -10.70 1.98
CA LEU A 73 -4.08 -9.95 1.08
C LEU A 73 -4.09 -10.45 -0.39
N PRO A 74 -4.34 -11.76 -0.64
CA PRO A 74 -4.24 -12.36 -1.97
C PRO A 74 -5.14 -11.69 -3.02
N ASP A 75 -6.34 -11.22 -2.65
CA ASP A 75 -7.23 -10.55 -3.59
C ASP A 75 -6.69 -9.19 -4.00
N THR A 76 -6.17 -8.44 -3.02
CA THR A 76 -5.49 -7.16 -3.27
C THR A 76 -4.30 -7.36 -4.20
N GLU A 77 -3.40 -8.31 -3.90
CA GLU A 77 -2.22 -8.59 -4.73
C GLU A 77 -2.62 -8.97 -6.17
N ARG A 78 -3.63 -9.84 -6.33
CA ARG A 78 -4.14 -10.23 -7.65
C ARG A 78 -4.67 -9.04 -8.45
N ARG A 79 -5.42 -8.13 -7.81
CA ARG A 79 -6.01 -6.95 -8.46
C ARG A 79 -4.93 -5.94 -8.85
N LEU A 80 -3.94 -5.71 -7.97
CA LEU A 80 -2.79 -4.85 -8.27
C LEU A 80 -1.92 -5.40 -9.41
N ARG A 81 -1.86 -6.72 -9.59
CA ARG A 81 -1.17 -7.36 -10.72
C ARG A 81 -1.88 -7.16 -12.06
N LEU A 82 -3.20 -6.99 -12.04
CA LEU A 82 -4.03 -6.80 -13.23
C LEU A 82 -4.26 -5.32 -13.57
N ALA A 83 -3.81 -4.41 -12.71
CA ALA A 83 -4.05 -2.99 -12.84
C ALA A 83 -3.04 -2.36 -13.81
N ASP A 84 -3.52 -1.89 -14.96
CA ASP A 84 -2.68 -1.28 -16.00
C ASP A 84 -2.08 0.08 -15.59
N ASP A 85 -2.70 0.74 -14.63
CA ASP A 85 -2.27 2.02 -14.05
C ASP A 85 -1.16 1.86 -12.99
N ILE A 86 -0.76 0.63 -12.66
CA ILE A 86 0.29 0.31 -11.70
C ILE A 86 1.50 -0.29 -12.41
N VAL A 87 2.63 0.42 -12.36
CA VAL A 87 3.90 -0.03 -12.95
C VAL A 87 4.50 -1.16 -12.12
N ARG A 88 4.40 -1.07 -10.80
CA ARG A 88 4.95 -2.07 -9.88
C ARG A 88 4.22 -2.03 -8.54
N HIS A 89 4.03 -3.19 -7.94
CA HIS A 89 3.63 -3.31 -6.54
C HIS A 89 4.59 -4.25 -5.80
N LYS A 90 4.72 -4.03 -4.50
CA LYS A 90 5.46 -4.90 -3.59
C LYS A 90 4.72 -4.96 -2.26
N LEU A 91 4.32 -6.16 -1.88
CA LEU A 91 3.76 -6.46 -0.58
C LEU A 91 4.83 -7.18 0.24
N PHE A 92 5.20 -6.60 1.38
CA PHE A 92 6.15 -7.17 2.32
C PHE A 92 5.45 -7.47 3.64
N ARG A 93 5.68 -8.65 4.20
CA ARG A 93 5.31 -8.91 5.59
C ARG A 93 6.38 -8.29 6.48
N LEU A 94 5.96 -7.42 7.39
CA LEU A 94 6.86 -6.88 8.41
C LEU A 94 7.09 -7.94 9.50
N PRO A 95 8.34 -8.12 9.96
CA PRO A 95 8.62 -8.84 11.20
C PRO A 95 7.85 -8.24 12.38
N ASP A 96 7.45 -9.08 13.33
CA ASP A 96 6.57 -8.67 14.43
C ASP A 96 7.26 -7.64 15.36
N ASP A 97 8.58 -7.75 15.56
CA ASP A 97 9.41 -6.80 16.32
C ASP A 97 9.49 -5.41 15.67
N GLU A 98 9.61 -5.38 14.34
CA GLU A 98 9.62 -4.13 13.58
C GLU A 98 8.24 -3.47 13.61
N ALA A 99 7.17 -4.26 13.48
CA ALA A 99 5.80 -3.77 13.56
C ALA A 99 5.47 -3.19 14.95
N GLU A 100 5.99 -3.79 16.03
CA GLU A 100 5.89 -3.25 17.39
C GLU A 100 6.69 -1.95 17.56
N ARG A 101 7.92 -1.89 17.04
CA ARG A 101 8.77 -0.68 17.08
C ARG A 101 8.09 0.51 16.41
N ARG A 102 7.42 0.26 15.28
CA ARG A 102 6.63 1.27 14.56
C ARG A 102 5.25 1.55 15.19
N GLY A 103 4.81 0.73 16.15
CA GLY A 103 3.55 0.94 16.86
C GLY A 103 2.29 0.49 16.10
N LEU A 104 2.43 -0.24 15.00
CA LEU A 104 1.35 -0.55 14.06
C LEU A 104 0.19 -1.31 14.70
N PHE A 105 0.51 -2.22 15.63
CA PHE A 105 -0.52 -2.99 16.34
C PHE A 105 -1.30 -2.18 17.38
N ARG A 106 -0.72 -1.08 17.91
CA ARG A 106 -1.45 -0.18 18.83
C ARG A 106 -2.34 0.77 18.06
N GLU A 107 -1.86 1.30 16.95
CA GLU A 107 -2.59 2.30 16.17
C GLU A 107 -3.77 1.70 15.39
N ALA A 108 -3.67 0.43 14.99
CA ALA A 108 -4.78 -0.32 14.39
C ALA A 108 -5.93 -0.66 15.37
N VAL A 109 -5.70 -0.59 16.68
CA VAL A 109 -6.73 -0.73 17.72
C VAL A 109 -6.92 0.65 18.33
N PRO A 110 -7.78 1.52 17.76
CA PRO A 110 -8.00 2.83 18.34
C PRO A 110 -8.46 2.65 19.77
N ALA A 111 -7.84 3.42 20.67
CA ALA A 111 -8.13 3.44 22.09
C ALA A 111 -9.64 3.65 22.35
N SER A 112 -10.39 2.56 22.46
CA SER A 112 -11.69 2.50 23.12
C SER A 112 -11.44 2.36 24.63
N ALA A 113 -10.88 3.39 25.23
CA ALA A 113 -10.80 3.53 26.68
C ALA A 113 -10.80 5.02 27.04
N GLY A 114 -12.00 5.53 27.31
CA GLY A 114 -12.29 6.89 27.77
C GLY A 114 -13.78 7.12 27.82
#